data_AF-A0A5B7J673-F1
#
_entry.id   AF-A0A5B7J673-F1
#
_cell.length_a   1.000
_cell.length_b   1.000
_cell.length_c   1.000
_cell.angle_alpha   90.00
_cell.angle_beta   90.00
_cell.angle_gamma   90.00
#
_symmetry.space_group_name_H-M   'P 1'
#
loop_
_entity.id
_entity.type
_entity.pdbx_description
1 polymer ?
#
loop_
_entity_poly.entity_id
_entity_poly.type
_entity_poly.pdbx_seq_one_letter_code
_entity_poly.pdbx_strand_id
1 'polypeptide(L)'
;MEVMGNAEQWSEKVLQLTMVNTMDQWVEESTRYRGEEEPSLLDLVFRKKPESPLIIQYLSPMGKSDHVTLEMQMQEEDVIS
;
A
#
# COMPACT_ATOMS: atom_id res chain seq x y z
N MET A 1 -13.04 -22.24 15.41
CA MET A 1 -13.18 -22.54 13.97
C MET A 1 -12.15 -21.67 13.29
N GLU A 2 -10.99 -22.25 12.98
CA GLU A 2 -9.96 -21.53 12.23
C GLU A 2 -10.48 -21.37 10.81
N VAL A 3 -10.73 -20.12 10.42
CA VAL A 3 -10.92 -19.79 9.01
C VAL A 3 -9.54 -19.88 8.39
N MET A 4 -9.09 -21.09 8.05
CA MET A 4 -7.99 -21.30 7.11
C MET A 4 -8.51 -20.93 5.71
N GLY A 5 -8.74 -19.63 5.53
CA GLY A 5 -9.08 -19.06 4.25
C GLY A 5 -7.83 -19.02 3.38
N ASN A 6 -8.07 -18.97 2.08
CA ASN A 6 -7.14 -18.61 1.02
C ASN A 6 -6.22 -17.39 1.30
N ALA A 7 -6.39 -16.65 2.39
CA ALA A 7 -5.58 -15.50 2.80
C ALA A 7 -4.08 -15.83 2.91
N GLU A 8 -3.69 -16.96 3.48
CA GLU A 8 -2.28 -17.38 3.55
C GLU A 8 -1.72 -17.68 2.15
N GLN A 9 -2.52 -18.31 1.29
CA GLN A 9 -2.13 -18.56 -0.10
C GLN A 9 -2.01 -17.27 -0.91
N TRP A 10 -2.88 -16.29 -0.65
CA TRP A 10 -2.83 -14.98 -1.28
C TRP A 10 -1.63 -14.16 -0.77
N SER A 11 -1.32 -14.19 0.53
CA SER A 11 -0.15 -13.50 1.07
C SER A 11 1.14 -14.04 0.46
N GLU A 12 1.29 -15.37 0.37
CA GLU A 12 2.45 -15.99 -0.27
C GLU A 12 2.59 -15.56 -1.74
N LYS A 13 1.50 -15.64 -2.52
CA LYS A 13 1.53 -15.27 -3.94
C LYS A 13 1.84 -13.79 -4.16
N VAL A 14 1.27 -12.90 -3.36
CA VAL A 14 1.54 -11.46 -3.44
C VAL A 14 3.00 -11.18 -3.11
N LEU A 15 3.54 -11.79 -2.04
CA LEU A 15 4.96 -11.64 -1.68
C LEU A 15 5.88 -12.13 -2.78
N GLN A 16 5.61 -13.32 -3.34
CA GLN A 16 6.40 -13.86 -4.46
C GLN A 16 6.35 -12.93 -5.68
N LEU A 17 5.17 -12.42 -6.03
CA LEU A 17 5.01 -11.54 -7.18
C LEU A 17 5.75 -10.21 -6.99
N THR A 18 5.65 -9.62 -5.80
CA THR A 18 6.40 -8.40 -5.41
C THR A 18 7.90 -8.62 -5.53
N MET A 19 8.42 -9.74 -5.00
CA MET A 19 9.84 -10.08 -5.07
C MET A 19 10.32 -10.30 -6.51
N VAL A 20 9.59 -11.10 -7.30
CA VAL A 20 9.95 -11.42 -8.69
C VAL A 20 9.96 -10.17 -9.57
N ASN A 21 9.04 -9.23 -9.33
CA ASN A 21 8.95 -7.99 -10.09
C ASN A 21 9.77 -6.83 -9.48
N THR A 22 10.60 -7.09 -8.47
CA THR A 22 11.42 -6.09 -7.77
C THR A 22 10.61 -4.85 -7.37
N MET A 23 9.41 -5.06 -6.83
CA MET A 23 8.56 -3.99 -6.34
C MET A 23 8.90 -3.69 -4.88
N ASP A 24 8.94 -2.42 -4.53
CA ASP A 24 9.07 -1.96 -3.16
C ASP A 24 7.70 -1.57 -2.61
N GLN A 25 7.56 -1.66 -1.30
CA GLN A 25 6.42 -1.13 -0.56
C GLN A 25 6.71 0.34 -0.22
N TRP A 26 5.75 1.24 -0.50
CA TRP A 26 5.99 2.69 -0.48
C TRP A 26 5.25 3.45 0.63
N VAL A 27 4.43 2.78 1.44
CA VAL A 27 3.64 3.44 2.49
C VAL A 27 4.41 3.42 3.80
N GLU A 28 4.77 4.58 4.31
CA GLU A 28 5.64 4.71 5.49
C GLU A 28 4.85 5.04 6.76
N GLU A 29 3.73 5.75 6.64
CA GLU A 29 2.93 6.19 7.78
C GLU A 29 1.81 5.20 8.14
N SER A 30 1.32 5.27 9.38
CA SER A 30 0.13 4.51 9.77
C SER A 30 -1.06 4.94 8.92
N THR A 31 -1.83 3.98 8.42
CA THR A 31 -2.94 4.24 7.52
C THR A 31 -4.29 4.12 8.20
N ARG A 32 -4.32 3.61 9.44
CA ARG A 32 -5.55 3.45 10.21
C ARG A 32 -5.42 4.08 11.60
N TYR A 33 -6.42 4.90 11.95
CA TYR A 33 -6.56 5.58 13.22
C TYR A 33 -7.99 5.46 13.74
N ARG A 34 -8.20 4.67 14.81
CA ARG A 34 -9.55 4.38 15.31
C ARG A 34 -9.69 4.66 16.80
N GLY A 35 -10.23 5.83 17.14
CA GLY A 35 -10.50 6.20 18.53
C GLY A 35 -9.24 6.18 19.37
N GLU A 36 -9.21 5.32 20.39
CA GLU A 36 -8.04 5.11 21.26
C GLU A 36 -7.19 3.88 20.87
N GLU A 37 -7.50 3.21 19.75
CA GLU A 37 -6.67 2.13 19.22
C GLU A 37 -5.31 2.69 18.74
N GLU A 38 -4.25 1.91 18.93
CA GLU A 38 -2.91 2.26 18.43
C GLU A 38 -2.95 2.38 16.89
N PRO A 39 -2.35 3.44 16.31
CA PRO A 39 -2.24 3.57 14.87
C PRO A 39 -1.57 2.35 14.22
N SER A 40 -2.04 1.97 13.03
CA SER A 40 -1.48 0.82 12.30
C SER A 40 -1.33 1.10 10.81
N LEU A 41 -0.24 0.57 10.24
CA LEU A 41 0.01 0.52 8.80
C LEU A 41 -0.66 -0.75 8.24
N LEU A 42 -1.82 -0.58 7.59
CA LEU A 42 -2.58 -1.70 7.04
C LEU A 42 -2.75 -1.61 5.51
N ASP A 43 -2.69 -0.40 4.96
CA ASP A 43 -2.79 -0.18 3.53
C ASP A 43 -1.38 -0.11 2.93
N LEU A 44 -1.15 -0.91 1.89
CA LEU A 44 0.17 -1.06 1.26
C LEU A 44 0.08 -0.70 -0.21
N VAL A 45 1.11 -0.02 -0.71
CA VAL A 45 1.29 0.29 -2.13
C VAL A 45 2.59 -0.33 -2.57
N PHE A 46 2.51 -1.26 -3.53
CA PHE A 46 3.67 -1.87 -4.15
C PHE A 46 3.90 -1.27 -5.53
N ARG A 47 5.12 -0.77 -5.77
CA ARG A 47 5.54 -0.24 -7.07
C ARG A 47 7.00 -0.59 -7.31
N LYS A 48 7.36 -0.91 -8.56
CA LYS A 48 8.77 -0.97 -8.98
C LYS A 48 9.45 0.35 -8.65
N LYS A 49 10.76 0.33 -8.33
CA LYS A 49 11.52 1.57 -8.15
C LYS A 49 11.36 2.44 -9.40
N PRO A 50 10.67 3.58 -9.29
CA PRO A 50 10.57 4.51 -10.40
C PRO A 50 11.92 5.19 -10.63
N GLU A 51 12.15 5.68 -11.84
CA GLU A 51 13.26 6.60 -12.11
C GLU A 51 13.07 7.95 -11.39
N SER A 52 11.81 8.32 -11.10
CA SER A 52 11.44 9.57 -10.43
C SER A 52 10.77 9.34 -9.07
N PRO A 53 10.97 10.21 -8.07
CA PRO A 53 10.39 10.01 -6.74
C PRO A 53 8.87 9.90 -6.76
N LEU A 54 8.32 8.89 -6.10
CA LEU A 54 6.89 8.79 -5.83
C LEU A 54 6.54 9.81 -4.74
N ILE A 55 5.57 10.68 -5.01
CA ILE A 55 5.04 11.61 -4.01
C ILE A 55 3.75 11.01 -3.47
N ILE A 56 3.75 10.66 -2.18
CA ILE A 56 2.58 10.20 -1.44
C ILE A 56 2.21 11.25 -0.40
N GLN A 57 0.95 11.65 -0.37
CA GLN A 57 0.38 12.49 0.68
C GLN A 57 -0.62 11.68 1.51
N TYR A 58 -0.54 11.86 2.82
CA TYR A 58 -1.39 11.22 3.81
C TYR A 58 -2.45 12.22 4.25
N LEU A 59 -3.65 12.13 3.68
CA LEU A 59 -4.75 13.05 3.94
C LEU A 59 -5.66 12.49 5.03
N SER A 60 -6.28 13.37 5.81
CA SER A 60 -7.22 12.97 6.86
C SER A 60 -8.31 12.04 6.32
N PRO A 61 -8.78 11.06 7.12
CA PRO A 61 -9.83 10.14 6.71
C PRO A 61 -11.07 10.87 6.19
N MET A 62 -11.62 10.39 5.07
CA MET A 62 -12.81 11.00 4.48
C MET A 62 -14.09 10.42 5.10
N GLY A 63 -14.97 11.31 5.57
CA GLY A 63 -16.29 10.95 6.08
C GLY A 63 -16.23 10.16 7.40
N LYS A 64 -16.65 8.89 7.36
CA LYS A 64 -16.68 7.98 8.52
C LYS A 64 -15.56 6.93 8.51
N SER A 65 -14.63 7.04 7.54
CA SER A 65 -13.48 6.14 7.47
C SER A 65 -12.57 6.36 8.69
N ASP A 66 -12.03 5.28 9.24
CA ASP A 66 -10.89 5.30 10.15
C ASP A 66 -9.54 5.16 9.41
N HIS A 67 -9.58 4.99 8.08
CA HIS A 67 -8.40 4.95 7.22
C HIS A 67 -8.07 6.30 6.59
N VAL A 68 -6.78 6.64 6.59
CA VAL A 68 -6.16 7.77 5.89
C VAL A 68 -6.41 7.66 4.39
N THR A 69 -6.61 8.80 3.73
CA THR A 69 -6.67 8.84 2.27
C THR A 69 -5.26 9.02 1.73
N LEU A 70 -4.78 8.03 0.96
CA LEU A 70 -3.48 8.10 0.28
C LEU A 70 -3.65 8.76 -1.08
N GLU A 71 -3.10 9.96 -1.26
CA GLU A 71 -3.03 10.62 -2.55
C GLU A 71 -1.63 10.43 -3.15
N MET A 72 -1.56 9.92 -4.37
CA MET A 72 -0.29 9.58 -5.03
C MET A 72 -0.17 10.29 -6.37
N GLN A 73 0.99 10.89 -6.63
CA GLN A 73 1.34 11.41 -7.95
C GLN A 73 2.26 10.42 -8.65
N MET A 74 1.78 9.86 -9.75
CA MET A 74 2.55 8.97 -10.61
C MET A 74 2.86 9.68 -11.91
N GLN A 75 4.15 9.73 -12.28
CA GLN A 75 4.55 10.04 -13.64
C GLN A 75 4.34 8.80 -14.51
N GLU A 76 3.76 9.00 -15.68
CA GLU A 76 3.75 7.98 -16.73
C GLU A 76 5.19 7.76 -17.20
N GLU A 77 5.57 6.51 -17.40
CA GLU A 77 6.84 6.20 -18.05
C GLU A 77 6.69 6.56 -19.54
N ASP A 78 7.59 7.39 -20.07
CA ASP A 78 7.66 7.66 -21.51
C ASP A 78 7.90 6.32 -22.22
N VAL A 79 6.87 5.79 -22.87
CA VAL A 79 7.01 4.62 -23.75
C VAL A 79 7.81 5.08 -24.96
N ILE A 80 9.14 5.00 -24.89
CA ILE A 80 9.98 5.16 -26.06
C ILE A 80 9.61 4.01 -27.01
N SER A 81 8.87 4.37 -28.07
CA SER A 81 8.42 3.46 -29.13
C SER A 81 9.55 3.00 -30.03
#